data_AF-A0A2E8VQJ1-F1
#
_entry.id   AF-A0A2E8VQJ1-F1
#
_cell.length_a   1.000
_cell.length_b   1.000
_cell.length_c   1.000
_cell.angle_alpha   90.00
_cell.angle_beta   90.00
_cell.angle_gamma   90.00
#
_symmetry.space_group_name_H-M   'P 1'
#
loop_
_entity.id
_entity.type
_entity.pdbx_description
1 polymer ?
#
loop_
_entity_poly.entity_id
_entity_poly.type
_entity_poly.pdbx_seq_one_letter_code
_entity_poly.pdbx_strand_id
1 'polypeptide(L)' 'MTNQQAGPTTFFASRTSVEEVEEGFTLAPRFDDAGLIPCVTTADDTGEVLMLGYMNDEALQ' A
#
# COMPACT_ATOMS: atom_id res chain seq x y z
N MET A 1 8.59 -8.46 -34.61
CA MET A 1 7.90 -9.06 -33.45
C MET A 1 8.76 -8.83 -32.21
N THR A 2 8.73 -7.62 -31.66
CA THR A 2 9.37 -7.31 -30.38
C THR A 2 8.25 -7.20 -29.37
N ASN A 3 8.09 -8.24 -28.54
CA ASN A 3 7.10 -8.27 -27.49
C ASN A 3 7.61 -7.38 -26.35
N GLN A 4 7.14 -6.15 -26.29
CA GLN A 4 7.38 -5.26 -25.16
C GLN A 4 6.46 -5.77 -24.04
N GLN A 5 6.99 -6.64 -23.19
CA GLN A 5 6.32 -7.01 -21.94
C GLN A 5 6.23 -5.72 -21.11
N ALA A 6 5.03 -5.13 -21.08
CA ALA A 6 4.70 -4.09 -20.12
C ALA A 6 4.95 -4.69 -18.73
N GLY A 7 5.93 -4.14 -18.00
CA GLY A 7 6.12 -4.46 -16.59
C GLY A 7 4.82 -4.18 -15.82
N PRO A 8 4.64 -4.78 -14.63
CA PRO A 8 3.46 -4.51 -13.83
C PRO A 8 3.31 -2.99 -13.69
N THR A 9 2.12 -2.47 -14.03
CA THR A 9 1.80 -1.07 -13.78
C THR A 9 1.61 -0.95 -12.28
N THR A 10 2.70 -0.73 -11.55
CA THR A 10 2.67 -0.64 -10.10
C THR A 10 1.84 0.58 -9.70
N PHE A 11 0.76 0.34 -8.96
CA PHE A 11 -0.16 1.38 -8.46
C PHE A 11 0.52 2.28 -7.40
N PHE A 12 1.57 1.77 -6.76
CA PHE A 12 2.34 2.44 -5.72
C PHE A 12 3.57 3.18 -6.24
N ALA A 13 3.91 4.29 -5.59
CA ALA A 13 5.14 5.01 -5.88
C ALA A 13 6.38 4.26 -5.37
N SER A 14 7.51 4.45 -6.03
CA SER A 14 8.81 4.01 -5.51
C SER A 14 9.15 4.76 -4.23
N ARG A 15 9.64 4.05 -3.21
CA ARG A 15 10.10 4.66 -1.96
C ARG A 15 11.42 5.39 -2.19
N THR A 16 11.47 6.72 -2.07
CA THR A 16 12.73 7.47 -2.23
C THR A 16 13.38 7.84 -0.90
N SER A 17 12.60 8.12 0.14
CA SER A 17 13.10 8.39 1.50
C SER A 17 12.10 7.96 2.59
N VAL A 18 12.49 8.02 3.87
CA VAL A 18 11.59 7.73 4.99
C VAL A 18 10.56 8.84 5.14
N GLU A 19 10.99 10.09 4.98
CA GLU A 19 10.15 11.28 5.05
C GLU A 19 9.07 11.25 3.98
N GLU A 20 9.37 10.82 2.75
CA GLU A 20 8.35 10.65 1.71
C GLU A 20 7.30 9.60 2.08
N VAL A 21 7.70 8.50 2.73
CA VAL A 21 6.79 7.41 3.11
C VAL A 21 5.84 7.81 4.24
N GLU A 22 6.33 8.59 5.22
CA GLU A 22 5.56 8.93 6.43
C GLU A 22 4.82 10.27 6.30
N GLU A 23 5.37 11.23 5.54
CA GLU A 23 4.86 12.61 5.46
C GLU A 23 4.53 13.06 4.02
N GLY A 24 4.89 12.25 3.01
CA GLY A 24 4.63 12.55 1.62
C GLY A 24 3.17 12.38 1.22
N PHE A 25 2.86 12.85 0.01
CA PHE A 25 1.52 12.72 -0.59
C PHE A 25 1.44 11.55 -1.59
N THR A 26 2.56 10.89 -1.86
CA THR A 26 2.68 9.73 -2.74
C THR A 26 2.47 8.46 -1.92
N LEU A 27 1.56 7.60 -2.35
CA LEU A 27 1.33 6.32 -1.69
C LEU A 27 2.48 5.36 -2.01
N ALA A 28 3.44 5.26 -1.09
CA ALA A 28 4.62 4.40 -1.19
C ALA A 28 4.70 3.44 0.03
N PRO A 29 3.74 2.50 0.16
CA PRO A 29 3.58 1.65 1.35
C PRO A 29 4.83 0.80 1.62
N ARG A 30 5.14 0.65 2.91
CA ARG A 30 6.20 -0.24 3.39
C ARG A 30 5.58 -1.54 3.91
N PHE A 31 5.63 -2.59 3.09
CA PHE A 31 5.35 -3.94 3.53
C PHE A 31 6.48 -4.49 4.42
N ASP A 32 6.14 -5.40 5.32
CA ASP A 32 7.09 -6.13 6.16
C ASP A 32 7.77 -7.28 5.39
N ASP A 33 8.59 -8.07 6.10
CA ASP A 33 9.33 -9.20 5.51
C ASP A 33 8.39 -10.33 4.98
N ALA A 34 7.13 -10.36 5.42
CA ALA A 34 6.11 -11.28 4.93
C ALA A 34 5.30 -10.70 3.76
N GLY A 35 5.60 -9.47 3.33
CA GLY A 35 4.86 -8.78 2.27
C GLY A 35 3.50 -8.26 2.74
N LEU A 36 3.33 -7.99 4.04
CA LEU A 36 2.07 -7.55 4.63
C LEU A 36 2.17 -6.14 5.21
N ILE A 37 1.03 -5.44 5.28
CA ILE A 37 0.85 -4.16 5.98
C ILE A 37 -0.38 -4.22 6.89
N PRO A 38 -0.33 -3.68 8.13
CA PRO A 38 -1.50 -3.61 9.00
C PRO A 38 -2.53 -2.62 8.44
N CYS A 39 -3.80 -2.99 8.51
CA CYS A 39 -4.94 -2.15 8.14
C CYS A 39 -5.93 -2.09 9.29
N VAL A 40 -6.31 -0.88 9.70
CA VAL A 40 -7.36 -0.64 10.71
C VAL A 40 -8.62 -0.19 9.97
N THR A 41 -9.70 -0.95 10.09
CA THR A 41 -10.99 -0.60 9.50
C THR A 41 -11.83 0.14 10.53
N THR A 42 -12.33 1.30 10.15
CA THR A 42 -13.23 2.11 10.98
C THR A 42 -14.59 2.27 10.32
N ALA A 43 -15.64 2.45 11.12
CA ALA A 43 -16.95 2.88 10.64
C ALA A 43 -16.85 4.31 10.08
N ASP A 44 -17.41 4.54 8.89
CA ASP A 44 -17.29 5.82 8.15
C ASP A 44 -18.02 6.98 8.85
N ASP A 45 -19.13 6.69 9.53
CA ASP A 45 -19.98 7.69 10.18
C ASP A 45 -19.49 8.11 11.57
N THR A 46 -18.89 7.19 12.32
CA THR A 46 -18.53 7.35 13.73
C THR A 46 -17.03 7.35 13.99
N GLY A 47 -16.24 6.79 13.06
CA GLY A 47 -14.82 6.52 13.27
C GLY A 47 -14.54 5.37 14.24
N GLU A 48 -15.56 4.60 14.67
CA GLU A 48 -15.36 3.46 15.56
C GLU A 48 -14.48 2.40 14.90
N VAL A 49 -13.45 1.92 15.61
CA VAL A 49 -12.59 0.84 15.14
C VAL A 49 -13.36 -0.47 15.16
N LEU A 50 -13.49 -1.09 13.98
CA LEU A 50 -14.23 -2.35 13.79
C LEU A 50 -13.29 -3.56 13.85
N MET A 51 -12.14 -3.48 13.18
CA MET A 51 -11.19 -4.58 13.09
C MET A 51 -9.77 -4.12 12.75
N LEU A 52 -8.80 -4.99 13.09
CA LEU A 52 -7.42 -4.97 12.60
C LEU A 52 -7.22 -6.16 11.67
N GLY A 53 -6.71 -5.90 10.48
CA GLY A 53 -6.33 -6.92 9.49
C GLY A 53 -4.94 -6.66 8.91
N TYR A 54 -4.56 -7.51 7.96
CA TYR A 54 -3.32 -7.37 7.19
C TYR A 54 -3.64 -7.46 5.69
N MET A 55 -2.94 -6.67 4.88
CA MET A 55 -3.09 -6.66 3.42
C MET A 55 -1.75 -6.96 2.76
N ASN A 56 -1.76 -7.79 1.73
CA ASN A 56 -0.63 -7.91 0.80
C ASN A 56 -0.77 -6.86 -0.31
N ASP A 57 0.20 -6.83 -1.24
CA ASP A 57 0.20 -5.91 -2.40
C ASP A 57 -1.11 -5.98 -3.20
N GLU A 58 -1.58 -7.18 -3.53
CA GLU A 58 -2.81 -7.39 -4.30
C GLU A 58 -4.07 -6.91 -3.56
N ALA A 59 -4.16 -7.11 -2.25
CA ALA A 59 -5.34 -6.70 -1.48
C ALA A 59 -5.41 -5.18 -1.22
N LEU A 60 -4.27 -4.48 -1.29
CA LEU A 60 -4.20 -3.03 -1.10
C LEU A 60 -4.44 -2.25 -2.40
N GLN A 61 -4.23 -2.86 -3.57
CA GLN A 61 -4.50 -2.27 -4.90
C GLN A 61 -5.98 -2.27 -5.25
#